data_AF-A0A920Q8Z6-F1
#
_entry.id   AF-A0A920Q8Z6-F1
#
_cell.length_a   1.000
_cell.length_b   1.000
_cell.length_c   1.000
_cell.angle_alpha   90.00
_cell.angle_beta   90.00
_cell.angle_gamma   90.00
#
_symmetry.space_group_name_H-M   'P 1'
#
loop_
_entity.id
_entity.type
_entity.pdbx_description
1 polymer ?
#
loop_
_entity_poly.entity_id
_entity_poly.type
_entity_poly.pdbx_seq_one_letter_code
_entity_poly.pdbx_strand_id
1 'polypeptide(L)'
;MAEQQGQEKTEAPTEKKRRESREEGQVAFSRELPSAALLAGILLTLIATSPLILNAFREMTTKIFREMSKADELSIGSLYDLSGEIFSTCSQPSLLLRQ
;
A
#
# COMPACT_ATOMS: atom_id res chain seq x y z
N MET A 1 -45.13 43.78 -18.23
CA MET A 1 -45.61 42.77 -19.20
C MET A 1 -45.04 41.43 -18.80
N ALA A 2 -45.94 40.47 -18.51
CA ALA A 2 -45.76 39.01 -18.44
C ALA A 2 -44.60 38.44 -17.60
N GLU A 3 -44.90 38.22 -16.33
CA GLU A 3 -44.26 37.24 -15.45
C GLU A 3 -44.77 35.83 -15.82
N GLN A 4 -44.02 35.06 -16.61
CA GLN A 4 -44.28 33.62 -16.83
C GLN A 4 -42.95 32.86 -17.03
N GLN A 5 -42.07 32.88 -16.04
CA GLN A 5 -40.94 31.95 -15.92
C GLN A 5 -41.13 31.17 -14.63
N GLY A 6 -41.60 29.93 -14.71
CA GLY A 6 -41.72 29.08 -13.52
C GLY A 6 -42.88 28.09 -13.49
N GLN A 7 -43.52 27.79 -14.62
CA GLN A 7 -44.44 26.65 -14.66
C GLN A 7 -43.62 25.38 -14.86
N GLU A 8 -43.32 24.67 -13.77
CA GLU A 8 -42.67 23.36 -13.79
C GLU A 8 -43.55 22.38 -14.58
N LYS A 9 -43.20 22.20 -15.86
CA LYS A 9 -43.82 21.20 -16.73
C LYS A 9 -43.52 19.83 -16.14
N THR A 10 -44.50 19.24 -15.47
CA THR A 10 -44.43 17.95 -14.78
C THR A 10 -44.54 16.75 -15.73
N GLU A 11 -44.53 16.99 -17.04
CA GLU A 11 -44.58 15.95 -18.06
C GLU A 11 -43.20 15.37 -18.33
N ALA A 12 -43.13 14.04 -18.42
CA ALA A 12 -41.92 13.36 -18.81
C ALA A 12 -41.46 13.85 -20.21
N PRO A 13 -40.15 14.07 -20.42
CA PRO A 13 -39.63 14.58 -21.68
C PRO A 13 -39.95 13.61 -22.82
N THR A 14 -40.55 14.13 -23.89
CA THR A 14 -40.92 13.40 -25.11
C THR A 14 -39.69 12.81 -25.80
N GLU A 15 -39.84 11.71 -26.55
CA GLU A 15 -38.72 11.04 -27.24
C GLU A 15 -37.88 11.99 -28.11
N LYS A 16 -38.53 12.91 -28.82
CA LYS A 16 -37.85 13.95 -29.62
C LYS A 16 -36.91 14.80 -28.75
N LYS A 17 -37.38 15.24 -27.59
CA LYS A 17 -36.62 16.07 -26.64
C LYS A 17 -35.44 15.31 -26.02
N ARG A 18 -35.63 14.02 -25.69
CA ARG A 18 -34.55 13.16 -25.20
C ARG A 18 -33.48 12.91 -26.26
N ARG A 19 -33.88 12.80 -27.54
CA ARG A 19 -32.95 12.63 -28.66
C ARG A 19 -32.16 13.91 -28.92
N GLU A 20 -32.83 15.05 -28.95
CA GLU A 20 -32.19 16.38 -29.07
C GLU A 20 -31.21 16.62 -27.92
N SER A 21 -31.58 16.34 -26.66
CA SER A 21 -30.63 16.45 -25.54
C SER A 21 -29.40 15.54 -25.65
N ARG A 22 -29.53 14.35 -26.27
CA ARG A 22 -28.37 13.47 -26.54
C ARG A 22 -27.51 13.99 -27.70
N GLU A 23 -28.14 14.51 -28.76
CA GLU A 23 -27.47 15.13 -29.91
C GLU A 23 -26.70 16.41 -29.49
N GLU A 24 -27.25 17.17 -28.54
CA GLU A 24 -26.61 18.31 -27.89
C GLU A 24 -25.51 17.91 -26.87
N GLY A 25 -25.28 16.61 -26.67
CA GLY A 25 -24.24 16.11 -25.76
C GLY A 25 -24.61 16.15 -24.27
N GLN A 26 -25.86 16.45 -23.92
CA GLN A 26 -26.38 16.34 -22.55
C GLN A 26 -26.65 14.88 -22.16
N VAL A 27 -25.58 14.08 -22.15
CA VAL A 27 -25.59 12.73 -21.58
C VAL A 27 -25.37 12.83 -20.07
N ALA A 28 -26.21 12.13 -19.32
CA ALA A 28 -26.09 12.06 -17.87
C ALA A 28 -24.76 11.39 -17.49
N PHE A 29 -23.81 12.19 -17.01
CA PHE A 29 -22.56 11.69 -16.46
C PHE A 29 -22.78 11.33 -14.98
N SER A 30 -22.54 10.08 -14.62
CA SER A 30 -22.63 9.66 -13.22
C SER A 30 -21.46 10.23 -12.43
N ARG A 31 -21.78 11.09 -11.44
CA ARG A 31 -20.79 11.72 -10.56
C ARG A 31 -20.02 10.73 -9.69
N GLU A 32 -20.60 9.56 -9.43
CA GLU A 32 -20.03 8.52 -8.56
C GLU A 32 -19.16 7.51 -9.32
N LEU A 33 -19.29 7.44 -10.65
CA LEU A 33 -18.55 6.47 -11.48
C LEU A 33 -17.02 6.62 -11.40
N PRO A 34 -16.45 7.84 -11.37
CA PRO A 34 -15.01 8.03 -11.19
C PRO A 34 -14.51 7.48 -9.85
N SER A 35 -15.26 7.74 -8.76
CA SER A 35 -14.91 7.26 -7.42
C SER A 35 -14.94 5.73 -7.33
N ALA A 36 -15.95 5.10 -7.94
CA ALA A 36 -16.04 3.63 -8.02
C ALA A 36 -14.89 3.03 -8.83
N ALA A 37 -14.54 3.64 -9.97
CA ALA A 37 -13.42 3.20 -10.80
C ALA A 37 -12.07 3.34 -10.06
N LEU A 38 -11.87 4.42 -9.31
CA LEU A 38 -10.69 4.62 -8.49
C LEU A 38 -10.55 3.54 -7.42
N LEU A 39 -11.64 3.25 -6.68
CA LEU A 39 -11.65 2.22 -5.65
C LEU A 39 -11.32 0.84 -6.24
N ALA A 40 -11.93 0.49 -7.37
CA ALA A 40 -11.64 -0.74 -8.08
C ALA A 40 -10.16 -0.81 -8.52
N GLY A 41 -9.61 0.28 -9.04
CA GLY A 41 -8.19 0.37 -9.42
C GLY A 41 -7.25 0.13 -8.25
N ILE A 42 -7.53 0.72 -7.08
CA ILE A 42 -6.73 0.52 -5.87
C ILE A 42 -6.78 -0.94 -5.41
N LEU A 43 -7.97 -1.54 -5.36
CA LEU A 43 -8.15 -2.94 -4.98
C LEU A 43 -7.41 -3.90 -5.92
N LEU A 44 -7.53 -3.69 -7.22
CA LEU A 44 -6.81 -4.50 -8.22
C LEU A 44 -5.30 -4.38 -8.08
N THR A 45 -4.80 -3.16 -7.86
CA THR A 45 -3.37 -2.91 -7.65
C THR A 45 -2.86 -3.60 -6.38
N LEU A 46 -3.65 -3.56 -5.30
CA LEU A 46 -3.33 -4.23 -4.05
C LEU A 46 -3.28 -5.75 -4.21
N ILE A 47 -4.26 -6.34 -4.91
CA ILE A 47 -4.29 -7.77 -5.19
C ILE A 47 -3.10 -8.19 -6.07
N ALA A 48 -2.79 -7.40 -7.11
CA ALA A 48 -1.66 -7.69 -7.99
C ALA A 48 -0.31 -7.61 -7.26
N THR A 49 -0.16 -6.67 -6.31
CA THR A 49 1.08 -6.46 -5.55
C THR A 49 1.16 -7.32 -4.28
N SER A 50 0.05 -7.94 -3.86
CA SER A 50 -0.06 -8.78 -2.66
C SER A 50 1.04 -9.85 -2.54
N PRO A 51 1.38 -10.64 -3.58
CA PRO A 51 2.41 -11.67 -3.47
C PRO A 51 3.78 -11.11 -3.08
N LEU A 52 4.15 -9.94 -3.60
CA LEU A 52 5.43 -9.28 -3.28
C LEU A 52 5.47 -8.89 -1.80
N ILE A 53 4.40 -8.29 -1.30
CA ILE A 53 4.28 -7.84 0.08
C ILE A 53 4.29 -9.04 1.03
N LEU A 54 3.50 -10.08 0.74
CA LEU A 54 3.39 -11.27 1.57
C LEU A 54 4.68 -12.08 1.60
N ASN A 55 5.39 -12.19 0.47
CA ASN A 55 6.68 -12.88 0.41
C ASN A 55 7.74 -12.12 1.21
N ALA A 56 7.83 -10.80 1.07
CA ALA A 56 8.76 -9.98 1.84
C ALA A 56 8.46 -10.08 3.35
N PHE A 57 7.18 -10.02 3.73
CA PHE A 57 6.76 -10.16 5.12
C PHE A 57 7.13 -11.54 5.68
N ARG A 58 6.81 -12.61 4.95
CA ARG A 58 7.17 -13.98 5.33
C ARG A 58 8.67 -14.14 5.50
N GLU A 59 9.46 -13.62 4.57
CA GLU A 59 10.91 -13.69 4.61
C GLU A 59 11.46 -12.96 5.84
N MET A 60 10.96 -11.76 6.14
CA MET A 60 11.31 -11.00 7.34
C MET A 60 10.99 -11.78 8.62
N THR A 61 9.77 -12.31 8.75
CA THR A 61 9.37 -13.09 9.93
C THR A 61 10.24 -14.33 10.12
N THR A 62 10.52 -15.07 9.04
CA THR A 62 11.36 -16.27 9.12
C THR A 62 12.81 -15.95 9.46
N LYS A 63 13.36 -14.83 8.96
CA LYS A 63 14.70 -14.36 9.33
C LYS A 63 14.78 -14.03 10.82
N ILE A 64 13.83 -13.26 11.33
CA ILE A 64 13.80 -12.90 12.76
C ILE A 64 13.70 -14.16 13.64
N PHE A 65 12.80 -15.08 13.31
CA PHE A 65 12.65 -16.33 14.07
C PHE A 65 13.89 -17.23 13.99
N ARG A 66 14.55 -17.31 12.84
CA ARG A 66 15.79 -18.09 12.69
C ARG A 66 16.93 -17.49 13.50
N GLU A 67 17.10 -16.16 13.47
CA GLU A 67 18.13 -15.50 14.26
C GLU A 67 17.86 -15.59 15.77
N MET A 68 16.61 -15.50 16.21
CA MET A 68 16.25 -15.76 17.61
C MET A 68 16.44 -17.24 18.00
N SER A 69 16.10 -18.18 17.12
CA SER A 69 16.33 -19.62 17.38
C SER A 69 17.82 -19.98 17.42
N LYS A 70 18.68 -19.23 16.73
CA LYS A 70 20.14 -19.36 16.87
C LYS A 70 20.66 -18.73 18.17
N ALA A 71 19.93 -17.81 18.79
CA ALA A 71 20.30 -17.26 20.09
C ALA A 71 20.11 -18.26 21.26
N ASP A 72 19.38 -19.36 21.06
CA ASP A 72 19.41 -20.54 21.95
C ASP A 72 20.73 -21.34 21.81
N GLU A 73 21.50 -21.12 20.73
CA GLU A 73 22.91 -21.48 20.63
C GLU A 73 23.83 -20.34 21.10
N LEU A 74 23.49 -19.66 22.21
CA LEU A 74 24.51 -19.35 23.22
C LEU A 74 25.02 -20.66 23.86
N SER A 75 25.37 -21.60 22.99
CA SER A 75 26.06 -22.83 23.29
C SER A 75 27.44 -22.43 23.77
N ILE A 76 27.92 -23.18 24.75
CA ILE A 76 29.20 -22.98 25.44
C ILE A 76 30.35 -22.70 24.44
N GLY A 77 30.28 -23.19 23.20
CA GLY A 77 31.21 -22.87 22.10
C GLY A 77 31.26 -21.39 21.69
N SER A 78 30.12 -20.70 21.53
CA SER A 78 30.09 -19.26 21.19
C SER A 78 30.57 -18.40 22.36
N LEU A 79 30.37 -18.87 23.60
CA LEU A 79 30.94 -18.28 24.81
C LEU A 79 32.48 -18.40 24.84
N TYR A 80 33.04 -19.51 24.36
CA TYR A 80 34.47 -19.67 24.21
C TYR A 80 35.04 -18.79 23.09
N ASP A 81 34.37 -18.67 21.95
CA ASP A 81 34.78 -17.77 20.86
C ASP A 81 34.74 -16.30 21.29
N LEU A 82 33.68 -15.89 22.00
CA LEU A 82 33.57 -14.55 22.59
C LEU A 82 34.67 -14.29 23.63
N SER A 83 34.99 -15.29 24.46
CA SER A 83 36.10 -15.17 25.41
C SER A 83 37.47 -15.04 24.72
N GLY A 84 37.64 -15.69 23.56
CA GLY A 84 38.83 -15.58 22.71
C GLY A 84 38.97 -14.22 22.03
N GLU A 85 37.88 -13.65 21.52
CA GLU A 85 37.87 -12.30 20.94
C GLU A 85 38.15 -11.22 21.98
N ILE A 86 37.55 -11.32 23.17
CA ILE A 86 37.82 -10.38 24.27
C ILE A 86 39.28 -10.47 24.70
N PHE A 87 39.84 -11.69 24.81
CA PHE A 87 41.26 -11.87 25.16
C PHE A 87 42.20 -11.34 24.09
N SER A 88 41.91 -11.59 22.81
CA SER A 88 42.69 -11.06 21.68
C SER A 88 42.65 -9.54 21.64
N THR A 89 41.47 -8.94 21.87
CA THR A 89 41.27 -7.49 21.92
C THR A 89 41.99 -6.85 23.11
N CYS A 90 41.99 -7.49 24.27
CA CYS A 90 42.75 -7.02 25.44
C CYS A 90 44.27 -7.21 25.28
N SER A 91 44.73 -8.20 24.50
CA SER A 91 46.16 -8.44 24.24
C SER A 91 46.77 -7.50 23.20
N GLN A 92 45.94 -6.83 22.39
CA GLN A 92 46.38 -5.86 21.39
C GLN A 92 45.95 -4.44 21.77
N PRO A 93 46.80 -3.68 22.48
CA PRO A 93 46.53 -2.29 22.85
C PRO A 93 46.75 -1.31 21.68
N SER A 94 46.71 -1.76 20.42
CA SER A 94 47.00 -0.91 19.26
C SER A 94 45.77 -0.27 18.61
N LEU A 95 44.56 -0.53 19.09
CA LEU A 95 43.31 0.04 18.53
C LEU A 95 42.65 1.14 19.37
N LEU A 96 43.39 1.74 20.33
CA LEU A 96 42.95 2.95 21.06
C LEU A 96 43.51 4.25 20.46
N LEU A 97 44.23 4.20 19.33
CA LEU A 97 44.91 5.36 18.71
C LEU A 97 44.71 5.46 17.20
N ARG A 98 43.50 5.21 16.72
CA ARG A 98 43.08 5.61 15.37
C ARG A 98 41.68 6.22 15.39
N GLN A 99 41.59 7.38 16.05
CA GLN A 99 40.69 8.46 15.63
C GLN A 99 41.46 9.33 14.65
#